data_AF-A0A933DW73-F1
#
_entry.id   AF-A0A933DW73-F1
#
_cell.length_a   1.000
_cell.length_b   1.000
_cell.length_c   1.000
_cell.angle_alpha   90.00
_cell.angle_beta   90.00
_cell.angle_gamma   90.00
#
_symmetry.space_group_name_H-M   'P 1'
#
loop_
_entity.id
_entity.type
_entity.pdbx_description
1 polymer ?
#
loop_
_entity_poly.entity_id
_entity_poly.type
_entity_poly.pdbx_seq_one_letter_code
_entity_poly.pdbx_strand_id
1 'polypeptide(L)'
;MSGNHGRRWPGDAQAPAEAPRPNSCSHFFASSLYCNGPGCARPGQGVSAMEPLTFFAILFLSSVVAGTLGALLGLGGGVIIVPILTLMAGLNIHYAIGASIVSVIATSSGAAATYVKDRITNLRLGMFLEMATTTGAVTGAWVAGWLPGRVLSVVFGLVLAHAAWTMYRGREEDVPAGVMGSALATRLRLHGAYFDPALNRRVDYRITGVPQGFGMMWIAGVISGLLGIGSGVFKVIAMDSMMRAPIKVSTTTSNFMIGVTAAASAGIYFLRGDIHPFIAAPVALGILLGTVVGTRLLLRLRGAAIRWIFLVVLIVIAMQMIWRGIEGSVR
;
A
#
# COMPACT_ATOMS: atom_id res chain seq x y z
N MET A 1 -31.65 -31.68 49.33
CA MET A 1 -31.52 -32.17 47.94
C MET A 1 -32.92 -32.17 47.35
N SER A 2 -33.37 -31.05 46.76
CA SER A 2 -33.18 -30.62 45.36
C SER A 2 -33.99 -31.43 44.34
N GLY A 3 -34.96 -30.74 43.71
CA GLY A 3 -35.36 -30.89 42.31
C GLY A 3 -36.54 -31.83 42.02
N ASN A 4 -37.45 -31.54 41.08
CA ASN A 4 -37.73 -30.32 40.32
C ASN A 4 -39.12 -30.49 39.68
N HIS A 5 -39.87 -29.40 39.56
CA HIS A 5 -41.23 -29.36 39.05
C HIS A 5 -41.29 -29.48 37.52
N GLY A 6 -42.06 -30.44 37.01
CA GLY A 6 -42.60 -30.42 35.64
C GLY A 6 -44.10 -30.11 35.69
N ARG A 7 -44.50 -28.91 35.31
CA ARG A 7 -45.91 -28.58 35.00
C ARG A 7 -45.99 -27.77 33.71
N ARG A 8 -46.40 -28.47 32.64
CA ARG A 8 -47.03 -27.91 31.44
C ARG A 8 -48.31 -27.16 31.84
N TRP A 9 -48.59 -26.06 31.15
CA TRP A 9 -49.93 -25.50 30.94
C TRP A 9 -49.93 -24.53 29.73
N PRO A 10 -51.10 -24.22 29.17
CA PRO A 10 -51.39 -24.33 27.75
C PRO A 10 -51.51 -22.96 27.08
N GLY A 11 -51.30 -22.91 25.77
CA GLY A 11 -51.35 -21.68 24.98
C GLY A 11 -51.46 -21.97 23.50
N ASP A 12 -52.56 -22.62 23.11
CA ASP A 12 -53.03 -22.64 21.73
C ASP A 12 -53.50 -21.22 21.36
N ALA A 13 -52.60 -20.43 20.78
CA ALA A 13 -52.89 -19.14 20.19
C ALA A 13 -52.47 -19.14 18.72
N GLN A 14 -53.45 -19.43 17.86
CA GLN A 14 -53.65 -18.89 16.51
C GLN A 14 -52.40 -18.62 15.66
N ALA A 15 -52.17 -19.51 14.69
CA ALA A 15 -51.45 -19.19 13.47
C ALA A 15 -52.18 -18.11 12.66
N PRO A 16 -51.44 -17.14 12.07
CA PRO A 16 -51.89 -16.53 10.84
C PRO A 16 -50.87 -16.69 9.71
N ALA A 17 -51.42 -17.07 8.56
CA ALA A 17 -51.05 -16.65 7.22
C ALA A 17 -49.59 -16.83 6.76
N GLU A 18 -49.38 -17.94 6.07
CA GLU A 18 -48.59 -18.11 4.85
C GLU A 18 -48.11 -16.77 4.20
N ALA A 19 -46.83 -16.46 4.37
CA ALA A 19 -46.19 -15.31 3.74
C ALA A 19 -45.86 -15.60 2.25
N PRO A 20 -46.02 -14.61 1.35
CA PRO A 20 -45.86 -14.81 -0.07
C PRO A 20 -44.39 -15.01 -0.44
N ARG A 21 -44.12 -15.96 -1.35
CA ARG A 21 -42.82 -16.09 -2.02
C ARG A 21 -42.52 -14.80 -2.81
N PRO A 22 -41.42 -14.08 -2.58
CA PRO A 22 -41.02 -13.02 -3.48
C PRO A 22 -39.95 -13.55 -4.43
N ASN A 23 -40.38 -13.78 -5.67
CA ASN A 23 -39.49 -13.73 -6.83
C ASN A 23 -38.99 -12.28 -6.97
N SER A 24 -37.78 -11.96 -6.51
CA SER A 24 -36.91 -10.96 -7.14
C SER A 24 -35.56 -10.88 -6.43
N CYS A 25 -34.49 -11.26 -7.15
CA CYS A 25 -33.10 -11.13 -6.72
C CYS A 25 -32.62 -9.67 -6.56
N SER A 26 -33.46 -8.66 -6.80
CA SER A 26 -33.05 -7.24 -6.74
C SER A 26 -32.99 -6.65 -5.32
N HIS A 27 -33.64 -7.26 -4.32
CA HIS A 27 -33.69 -6.70 -2.96
C HIS A 27 -32.58 -7.15 -2.01
N PHE A 28 -31.78 -8.15 -2.38
CA PHE A 28 -30.65 -8.59 -1.55
C PHE A 28 -29.52 -7.54 -1.52
N PHE A 29 -29.46 -6.66 -2.52
CA PHE A 29 -28.50 -5.55 -2.64
C PHE A 29 -28.72 -4.43 -1.60
N ALA A 30 -29.94 -4.28 -1.09
CA ALA A 30 -30.30 -3.16 -0.21
C ALA A 30 -30.24 -3.53 1.28
N SER A 31 -30.40 -4.79 1.66
CA SER A 31 -30.58 -5.16 3.07
C SER A 31 -29.27 -5.44 3.82
N SER A 32 -28.18 -5.82 3.16
CA SER A 32 -26.92 -6.11 3.85
C SER A 32 -26.09 -4.88 4.24
N LEU A 33 -26.44 -3.69 3.72
CA LEU A 33 -25.86 -2.39 4.15
C LEU A 33 -26.80 -1.56 5.04
N TYR A 34 -28.06 -1.98 5.21
CA TYR A 34 -29.06 -1.22 5.95
C TYR A 34 -29.63 -2.08 7.09
N CYS A 35 -28.94 -2.07 8.24
CA CYS A 35 -29.58 -2.43 9.51
C CYS A 35 -30.64 -1.38 9.86
N ASN A 36 -31.90 -1.61 9.48
CA ASN A 36 -33.06 -0.86 9.97
C ASN A 36 -33.59 -1.50 11.26
N GLY A 37 -32.81 -1.40 12.33
CA GLY A 37 -33.24 -1.72 13.69
C GLY A 37 -33.30 -0.45 14.54
N PRO A 38 -34.26 -0.30 15.47
CA PRO A 38 -34.36 0.85 16.36
C PRO A 38 -33.22 0.78 17.40
N GLY A 39 -32.03 1.26 17.02
CA GLY A 39 -30.82 1.19 17.83
C GLY A 39 -29.51 1.48 17.09
N CYS A 40 -29.52 1.57 15.75
CA CYS A 40 -28.31 1.91 14.99
C CYS A 40 -28.03 3.43 15.02
N ALA A 41 -26.94 3.82 15.68
CA ALA A 41 -26.34 5.15 15.56
C ALA A 41 -26.04 5.46 14.09
N ARG A 42 -26.56 6.57 13.58
CA ARG A 42 -26.36 7.05 12.20
C ARG A 42 -24.89 7.41 11.96
N PRO A 43 -24.14 6.70 11.09
CA PRO A 43 -22.86 7.19 10.59
C PRO A 43 -23.13 8.14 9.41
N GLY A 44 -22.27 9.16 9.30
CA GLY A 44 -22.42 10.33 8.42
C GLY A 44 -22.84 10.02 6.97
N GLN A 45 -23.74 10.90 6.51
CA GLN A 45 -24.18 11.03 5.13
C GLN A 45 -22.98 11.33 4.23
N GLY A 46 -22.64 10.41 3.33
CA GLY A 46 -21.61 10.64 2.29
C GLY A 46 -21.78 9.81 1.01
N VAL A 47 -22.64 8.78 1.01
CA VAL A 47 -22.75 7.84 -0.11
C VAL A 47 -24.21 7.66 -0.59
N SER A 48 -25.17 8.36 -0.01
CA SER A 48 -26.61 8.09 -0.21
C SER A 48 -27.22 8.59 -1.54
N ALA A 49 -26.42 8.95 -2.56
CA ALA A 49 -26.95 9.45 -3.83
C ALA A 49 -26.04 9.22 -5.07
N MET A 50 -25.16 8.22 -5.06
CA MET A 50 -24.38 7.89 -6.27
C MET A 50 -24.93 6.63 -6.93
N GLU A 51 -25.26 6.75 -8.22
CA GLU A 51 -25.54 5.61 -9.08
C GLU A 51 -24.38 4.59 -8.97
N PRO A 52 -24.67 3.27 -8.81
CA PRO A 52 -23.64 2.25 -8.66
C PRO A 52 -22.55 2.33 -9.74
N LEU A 53 -22.96 2.62 -10.98
CA LEU A 53 -22.07 2.77 -12.12
C LEU A 53 -21.05 3.91 -11.93
N THR A 54 -21.50 5.05 -11.40
CA THR A 54 -20.66 6.22 -11.13
C THR A 54 -19.64 5.92 -10.04
N PHE A 55 -20.05 5.21 -9.00
CA PHE A 55 -19.15 4.76 -7.94
C PHE A 55 -18.04 3.84 -8.50
N PHE A 56 -18.42 2.83 -9.29
CA PHE A 56 -17.44 1.95 -9.95
C PHE A 56 -16.49 2.71 -10.88
N ALA A 57 -17.00 3.68 -11.65
CA ALA A 57 -16.20 4.50 -12.55
C ALA A 57 -15.17 5.35 -11.79
N ILE A 58 -15.57 6.01 -10.70
CA ILE A 58 -14.66 6.81 -9.86
C ILE A 58 -13.58 5.91 -9.24
N LEU A 59 -13.97 4.75 -8.70
CA LEU A 59 -13.02 3.79 -8.14
C LEU A 59 -12.02 3.32 -9.18
N PHE A 60 -12.49 2.95 -10.37
CA PHE A 60 -11.65 2.49 -11.45
C PHE A 60 -10.67 3.58 -11.91
N LEU A 61 -11.16 4.79 -12.21
CA LEU A 61 -10.33 5.89 -12.70
C LEU A 61 -9.28 6.34 -11.69
N SER A 62 -9.68 6.49 -10.42
CA SER A 62 -8.73 6.81 -9.35
C SER A 62 -7.68 5.71 -9.16
N SER A 63 -8.08 4.45 -9.34
CA SER A 63 -7.18 3.29 -9.28
C SER A 63 -6.20 3.23 -10.43
N VAL A 64 -6.57 3.69 -11.62
CA VAL A 64 -5.65 3.85 -12.76
C VAL A 64 -4.56 4.87 -12.44
N VAL A 65 -4.94 6.04 -11.90
CA VAL A 65 -3.97 7.08 -11.52
C VAL A 65 -3.03 6.56 -10.43
N ALA A 66 -3.59 5.94 -9.40
CA ALA A 66 -2.81 5.39 -8.31
C ALA A 66 -1.91 4.22 -8.73
N GLY A 67 -2.34 3.38 -9.67
CA GLY A 67 -1.52 2.31 -10.23
C GLY A 67 -0.36 2.85 -11.05
N THR A 68 -0.62 3.91 -11.84
CA THR A 68 0.41 4.62 -12.61
C THR A 68 1.48 5.19 -11.68
N LEU A 69 1.07 5.95 -10.67
CA LEU A 69 1.99 6.53 -9.69
C LEU A 69 2.65 5.45 -8.80
N GLY A 70 1.91 4.43 -8.37
CA GLY A 70 2.45 3.32 -7.58
C GLY A 70 3.57 2.58 -8.30
N ALA A 71 3.36 2.26 -9.59
CA ALA A 71 4.36 1.61 -10.44
C ALA A 71 5.58 2.49 -10.74
N LEU A 72 5.36 3.80 -10.89
CA LEU A 72 6.42 4.80 -11.12
C LEU A 72 7.27 5.07 -9.88
N LEU A 73 6.65 5.08 -8.71
CA LEU A 73 7.32 5.55 -7.51
C LEU A 73 7.91 4.39 -6.71
N GLY A 74 7.35 3.19 -6.78
CA GLY A 74 7.86 2.09 -5.96
C GLY A 74 7.19 2.03 -4.59
N LEU A 75 5.96 2.54 -4.50
CA LEU A 75 5.21 2.72 -3.24
C LEU A 75 4.14 1.64 -3.03
N GLY A 76 3.74 0.94 -4.10
CA GLY A 76 2.49 0.17 -4.15
C GLY A 76 1.28 1.10 -4.09
N GLY A 77 0.33 0.98 -5.03
CA GLY A 77 -0.78 1.94 -5.19
C GLY A 77 -1.65 2.20 -3.94
N GLY A 78 -1.51 1.40 -2.89
CA GLY A 78 -2.24 1.51 -1.63
C GLY A 78 -2.06 2.83 -0.88
N VAL A 79 -0.85 3.43 -0.90
CA VAL A 79 -0.60 4.74 -0.25
C VAL A 79 -1.50 5.84 -0.84
N ILE A 80 -1.84 5.71 -2.12
CA ILE A 80 -2.70 6.65 -2.85
C ILE A 80 -4.17 6.21 -2.76
N ILE A 81 -4.46 4.90 -2.82
CA ILE A 81 -5.82 4.36 -2.73
C ILE A 81 -6.49 4.64 -1.39
N VAL A 82 -5.78 4.44 -0.26
CA VAL A 82 -6.39 4.60 1.06
C VAL A 82 -6.99 6.00 1.27
N PRO A 83 -6.25 7.12 1.05
CA PRO A 83 -6.83 8.44 1.21
C PRO A 83 -7.95 8.71 0.19
N ILE A 84 -7.87 8.20 -1.03
CA ILE A 84 -8.94 8.35 -2.03
C ILE A 84 -10.21 7.64 -1.58
N LEU A 85 -10.13 6.38 -1.16
CA LEU A 85 -11.30 5.61 -0.72
C LEU A 85 -11.93 6.17 0.55
N THR A 86 -11.12 6.64 1.49
CA THR A 86 -11.62 7.18 2.76
C THR A 86 -12.18 8.59 2.62
N LEU A 87 -11.53 9.47 1.85
CA LEU A 87 -11.95 10.87 1.72
C LEU A 87 -12.99 11.11 0.62
N MET A 88 -12.83 10.46 -0.54
CA MET A 88 -13.74 10.69 -1.68
C MET A 88 -14.96 9.76 -1.64
N ALA A 89 -14.75 8.49 -1.28
CA ALA A 89 -15.81 7.49 -1.29
C ALA A 89 -16.47 7.29 0.08
N GLY A 90 -15.98 7.94 1.14
CA GLY A 90 -16.51 7.84 2.50
C GLY A 90 -16.50 6.42 3.07
N LEU A 91 -15.67 5.52 2.52
CA LEU A 91 -15.63 4.12 2.91
C LEU A 91 -15.00 3.96 4.30
N ASN A 92 -15.47 2.96 5.02
CA ASN A 92 -14.84 2.57 6.29
C ASN A 92 -13.37 2.22 6.04
N ILE A 93 -12.51 2.68 6.94
CA ILE A 93 -11.06 2.50 6.86
C ILE A 93 -10.65 1.03 6.76
N HIS A 94 -11.39 0.10 7.37
CA HIS A 94 -11.12 -1.34 7.30
C HIS A 94 -11.22 -1.86 5.85
N TYR A 95 -12.31 -1.51 5.15
CA TYR A 95 -12.48 -1.89 3.73
C TYR A 95 -11.50 -1.17 2.81
N ALA A 96 -11.17 0.10 3.12
CA ALA A 96 -10.17 0.84 2.37
C ALA A 96 -8.77 0.21 2.48
N ILE A 97 -8.38 -0.24 3.68
CA ILE A 97 -7.12 -0.96 3.91
C ILE A 97 -7.14 -2.30 3.16
N GLY A 98 -8.22 -3.07 3.25
CA GLY A 98 -8.38 -4.33 2.51
C GLY A 98 -8.23 -4.16 1.00
N ALA A 99 -8.92 -3.19 0.42
CA ALA A 99 -8.80 -2.83 -1.00
C ALA A 99 -7.38 -2.32 -1.36
N SER A 100 -6.72 -1.60 -0.44
CA SER A 100 -5.35 -1.12 -0.65
C SER A 100 -4.34 -2.25 -0.78
N ILE A 101 -4.50 -3.34 -0.03
CA ILE A 101 -3.57 -4.48 -0.11
C ILE A 101 -3.73 -5.20 -1.45
N VAL A 102 -4.97 -5.36 -1.93
CA VAL A 102 -5.23 -5.87 -3.27
C VAL A 102 -4.60 -4.96 -4.33
N SER A 103 -4.73 -3.64 -4.17
CA SER A 103 -4.10 -2.65 -5.06
C SER A 103 -2.57 -2.77 -5.07
N VAL A 104 -1.96 -3.03 -3.92
CA VAL A 104 -0.51 -3.15 -3.78
C VAL A 104 -0.01 -4.42 -4.48
N ILE A 105 -0.71 -5.55 -4.27
CA ILE A 105 -0.40 -6.82 -4.96
C ILE A 105 -0.55 -6.63 -6.47
N ALA A 106 -1.66 -6.05 -6.93
CA ALA A 106 -1.89 -5.79 -8.34
C ALA A 106 -0.80 -4.90 -8.97
N THR A 107 -0.41 -3.82 -8.27
CA THR A 107 0.67 -2.93 -8.72
C THR A 107 1.99 -3.70 -8.83
N SER A 108 2.32 -4.48 -7.80
CA SER A 108 3.58 -5.22 -7.76
C SER A 108 3.64 -6.32 -8.82
N SER A 109 2.57 -7.09 -9.01
CA SER A 109 2.49 -8.13 -10.03
C SER A 109 2.60 -7.55 -11.44
N GLY A 110 1.86 -6.46 -11.73
CA GLY A 110 1.94 -5.79 -13.03
C GLY A 110 3.33 -5.16 -13.29
N ALA A 111 3.91 -4.57 -12.25
CA ALA A 111 5.25 -3.97 -12.32
C ALA A 111 6.32 -5.04 -12.50
N ALA A 112 6.26 -6.13 -11.74
CA ALA A 112 7.20 -7.25 -11.82
C ALA A 112 7.19 -7.89 -13.21
N ALA A 113 6.02 -8.08 -13.82
CA ALA A 113 5.89 -8.63 -15.17
C ALA A 113 6.67 -7.81 -16.23
N THR A 114 6.83 -6.50 -16.02
CA THR A 114 7.60 -5.62 -16.91
C THR A 114 9.05 -5.51 -16.45
N TYR A 115 9.29 -5.06 -15.21
CA TYR A 115 10.62 -4.69 -14.72
C TYR A 115 11.55 -5.87 -14.48
N VAL A 116 11.02 -7.05 -14.11
CA VAL A 116 11.82 -8.28 -13.98
C VAL A 116 12.19 -8.81 -15.36
N LYS A 117 11.25 -8.76 -16.31
CA LYS A 117 11.49 -9.13 -17.71
C LYS A 117 12.58 -8.26 -18.33
N ASP A 118 12.52 -6.95 -18.09
CA ASP A 118 13.50 -5.97 -18.56
C ASP A 118 14.81 -5.97 -17.74
N ARG A 119 14.93 -6.84 -16.73
CA ARG A 119 16.09 -7.02 -15.84
C ARG A 119 16.55 -5.74 -15.13
N ILE A 120 15.62 -4.82 -14.88
CA ILE A 120 15.89 -3.58 -14.12
C ILE A 120 15.80 -3.87 -12.62
N THR A 121 14.83 -4.70 -12.21
CA THR A 121 14.67 -5.15 -10.83
C THR A 121 15.87 -5.98 -10.37
N ASN A 122 16.53 -5.56 -9.29
CA ASN A 122 17.61 -6.33 -8.70
C ASN A 122 17.05 -7.30 -7.64
N LEU A 123 16.68 -8.50 -8.09
CA LEU A 123 16.04 -9.51 -7.23
C LEU A 123 16.91 -9.94 -6.04
N ARG A 124 18.24 -10.02 -6.21
CA ARG A 124 19.15 -10.39 -5.11
C ARG A 124 19.18 -9.32 -4.03
N LEU A 125 19.29 -8.06 -4.44
CA LEU A 125 19.22 -6.92 -3.53
C LEU A 125 17.87 -6.88 -2.82
N GLY A 126 16.79 -7.07 -3.57
CA GLY A 126 15.44 -7.14 -3.02
C GLY A 126 15.30 -8.21 -1.94
N MET A 127 15.62 -9.48 -2.25
CA MET A 127 15.54 -10.58 -1.29
C MET A 127 16.39 -10.35 -0.04
N PHE A 128 17.60 -9.80 -0.21
CA PHE A 128 18.49 -9.50 0.91
C PHE A 128 17.94 -8.42 1.84
N LEU A 129 17.46 -7.30 1.27
CA LEU A 129 16.89 -6.20 2.03
C LEU A 129 15.50 -6.54 2.59
N GLU A 130 14.77 -7.46 1.95
CA GLU A 130 13.45 -7.87 2.40
C GLU A 130 13.51 -8.58 3.75
N MET A 131 14.56 -9.37 4.00
CA MET A 131 14.82 -9.98 5.31
C MET A 131 14.94 -8.93 6.43
N ALA A 132 15.64 -7.82 6.18
CA ALA A 132 15.73 -6.70 7.12
C ALA A 132 14.37 -6.06 7.37
N THR A 133 13.62 -5.78 6.30
CA THR A 133 12.31 -5.13 6.41
C THR A 133 11.28 -6.01 7.10
N THR A 134 11.36 -7.34 6.91
CA THR A 134 10.43 -8.30 7.52
C THR A 134 10.70 -8.44 9.01
N THR A 135 11.97 -8.60 9.39
CA THR A 135 12.37 -8.64 10.82
C THR A 135 12.06 -7.31 11.51
N GLY A 136 12.28 -6.18 10.83
CA GLY A 136 11.86 -4.86 11.30
C GLY A 136 10.35 -4.74 11.44
N ALA A 137 9.56 -5.24 10.48
CA ALA A 137 8.10 -5.18 10.56
C ALA A 137 7.55 -5.98 11.74
N VAL A 138 8.14 -7.14 12.03
CA VAL A 138 7.78 -7.95 13.22
C VAL A 138 8.09 -7.18 14.51
N THR A 139 9.28 -6.58 14.62
CA THR A 139 9.63 -5.78 15.82
C THR A 139 8.75 -4.53 15.93
N GLY A 140 8.44 -3.86 14.82
CA GLY A 140 7.52 -2.72 14.77
C GLY A 140 6.09 -3.08 15.19
N ALA A 141 5.54 -4.17 14.67
CA ALA A 141 4.20 -4.63 15.03
C ALA A 141 4.08 -4.97 16.53
N TRP A 142 5.14 -5.52 17.12
CA TRP A 142 5.19 -5.79 18.56
C TRP A 142 5.17 -4.50 19.39
N VAL A 143 5.93 -3.48 18.97
CA VAL A 143 6.01 -2.18 19.65
C VAL A 143 4.74 -1.33 19.42
N ALA A 144 4.01 -1.56 18.32
CA ALA A 144 2.82 -0.79 17.93
C ALA A 144 1.75 -0.75 19.02
N GLY A 145 1.60 -1.84 19.78
CA GLY A 145 0.61 -1.93 20.85
C GLY A 145 0.83 -0.96 22.02
N TRP A 146 2.01 -0.32 22.11
CA TRP A 146 2.38 0.53 23.24
C TRP A 146 2.41 2.03 22.91
N LEU A 147 2.20 2.41 21.64
CA LEU A 147 2.25 3.82 21.22
C LEU A 147 0.84 4.38 20.92
N PRO A 148 0.54 5.60 21.39
CA PRO A 148 -0.69 6.29 21.00
C PRO A 148 -0.63 6.73 19.53
N GLY A 149 -1.74 6.58 18.79
CA GLY A 149 -1.82 6.84 17.34
C GLY A 149 -1.42 8.26 16.91
N ARG A 150 -1.59 9.26 17.79
CA ARG A 150 -1.13 10.64 17.58
C ARG A 150 0.40 10.72 17.47
N VAL A 151 1.13 10.06 18.36
CA VAL A 151 2.61 10.04 18.33
C VAL A 151 3.09 9.36 17.07
N LEU A 152 2.45 8.26 16.70
CA LEU A 152 2.79 7.50 15.50
C LEU A 152 2.62 8.33 14.21
N SER A 153 1.53 9.09 14.11
CA SER A 153 1.26 9.97 12.95
C SER A 153 2.29 11.10 12.82
N VAL A 154 2.66 11.74 13.93
CA VAL A 154 3.66 12.82 13.94
C VAL A 154 5.05 12.31 13.60
N VAL A 155 5.47 11.19 14.21
CA VAL A 155 6.76 10.55 13.91
C VAL A 155 6.84 10.21 12.42
N PHE A 156 5.79 9.64 11.83
CA PHE A 156 5.78 9.33 10.40
C PHE A 156 5.90 10.57 9.51
N GLY A 157 5.12 11.62 9.81
CA GLY A 157 5.20 12.90 9.09
C GLY A 157 6.63 13.48 9.10
N LEU A 158 7.31 13.42 10.26
CA LEU A 158 8.69 13.87 10.40
C LEU A 158 9.68 13.00 9.60
N VAL A 159 9.53 11.68 9.62
CA VAL A 159 10.40 10.78 8.85
C VAL A 159 10.18 10.99 7.35
N LEU A 160 8.93 11.15 6.88
CA LEU A 160 8.66 11.49 5.48
C LEU A 160 9.22 12.86 5.09
N ALA A 161 9.14 13.85 5.97
CA ALA A 161 9.75 15.16 5.73
C ALA A 161 11.29 15.05 5.64
N HIS A 162 11.91 14.25 6.51
CA HIS A 162 13.34 13.97 6.45
C HIS A 162 13.72 13.22 5.17
N ALA A 163 12.91 12.25 4.74
CA ALA A 163 13.05 11.54 3.49
C ALA A 163 12.94 12.48 2.26
N ALA A 164 11.96 13.37 2.26
CA ALA A 164 11.82 14.40 1.22
C ALA A 164 13.06 15.32 1.19
N TRP A 165 13.53 15.76 2.36
CA TRP A 165 14.70 16.62 2.49
C TRP A 165 16.00 15.97 2.00
N THR A 166 16.23 14.71 2.38
CA THR A 166 17.41 13.94 1.94
C THR A 166 17.39 13.71 0.43
N MET A 167 16.22 13.46 -0.14
CA MET A 167 16.04 13.30 -1.59
C MET A 167 16.21 14.62 -2.34
N TYR A 168 15.72 15.74 -1.80
CA TYR A 168 15.92 17.08 -2.35
C TYR A 168 17.39 17.51 -2.35
N ARG A 169 18.13 17.18 -1.28
CA ARG A 169 19.58 17.44 -1.19
C ARG A 169 20.43 16.46 -2.00
N GLY A 170 19.85 15.34 -2.45
CA GLY A 170 20.56 14.32 -3.24
C GLY A 170 20.86 14.81 -4.66
N ARG A 171 22.14 14.75 -5.06
CA ARG A 171 22.63 15.18 -6.39
C ARG A 171 21.85 14.50 -7.53
N GLU A 172 21.37 15.28 -8.51
CA GLU A 172 20.64 14.86 -9.73
C GLU A 172 21.48 13.99 -10.70
N GLU A 173 22.28 13.07 -10.19
CA GLU A 173 22.98 12.09 -11.01
C GLU A 173 22.00 10.97 -11.38
N ASP A 174 21.59 10.90 -12.65
CA ASP A 174 20.75 9.82 -13.19
C ASP A 174 21.36 8.42 -12.95
N VAL A 175 22.69 8.35 -12.91
CA VAL A 175 23.49 7.17 -12.57
C VAL A 175 24.64 7.62 -11.66
N PRO A 176 24.70 7.15 -10.40
CA PRO A 176 25.81 7.50 -9.49
C PRO A 176 27.16 7.09 -10.08
N ALA A 177 28.01 8.07 -10.41
CA ALA A 177 29.33 7.82 -10.98
C ALA A 177 30.38 7.64 -9.86
N GLY A 178 31.40 6.80 -10.11
CA GLY A 178 32.55 6.64 -9.20
C GLY A 178 32.26 5.88 -7.89
N VAL A 179 31.20 5.06 -7.83
CA VAL A 179 30.88 4.26 -6.64
C VAL A 179 31.85 3.09 -6.50
N MET A 180 32.70 3.12 -5.46
CA MET A 180 33.47 1.95 -5.05
C MET A 180 32.53 0.93 -4.39
N GLY A 181 32.43 -0.26 -5.00
CA GLY A 181 31.59 -1.34 -4.49
C GLY A 181 32.10 -1.83 -3.13
N SER A 182 31.19 -2.06 -2.19
CA SER A 182 31.57 -2.57 -0.86
C SER A 182 31.92 -4.07 -0.93
N ALA A 183 32.83 -4.54 -0.07
CA ALA A 183 33.21 -5.96 -0.01
C ALA A 183 32.00 -6.88 0.23
N LEU A 184 31.03 -6.43 1.04
CA LEU A 184 29.78 -7.15 1.29
C LEU A 184 28.90 -7.23 0.03
N ALA A 185 28.83 -6.14 -0.75
CA ALA A 185 28.08 -6.13 -2.01
C ALA A 185 28.68 -7.08 -3.05
N THR A 186 30.01 -7.17 -3.11
CA THR A 186 30.71 -8.13 -3.98
C THR A 186 30.47 -9.56 -3.53
N ARG A 187 30.58 -9.84 -2.23
CA ARG A 187 30.36 -11.18 -1.64
C ARG A 187 28.93 -11.69 -1.89
N LEU A 188 27.95 -10.81 -1.73
CA LEU A 188 26.53 -11.11 -1.93
C LEU A 188 26.07 -10.95 -3.39
N ARG A 189 26.97 -10.60 -4.32
CA ARG A 189 26.70 -10.37 -5.75
C ARG A 189 25.51 -9.43 -5.99
N LEU A 190 25.50 -8.31 -5.27
CA LEU A 190 24.44 -7.29 -5.32
C LEU A 190 24.61 -6.28 -6.46
N HIS A 191 25.77 -6.25 -7.10
CA HIS A 191 26.02 -5.42 -8.28
C HIS A 191 25.19 -5.88 -9.48
N GLY A 192 24.90 -4.96 -10.41
CA GLY A 192 24.06 -5.26 -11.56
C GLY A 192 24.30 -4.33 -12.74
N ALA A 193 23.65 -4.67 -13.84
CA ALA A 193 23.64 -3.88 -15.06
C ALA A 193 22.27 -3.98 -15.70
N TYR A 194 21.74 -2.85 -16.19
CA TYR A 194 20.48 -2.81 -16.91
C TYR A 194 20.60 -1.95 -18.16
N PHE A 195 19.72 -2.16 -19.14
CA PHE A 195 19.63 -1.26 -20.28
C PHE A 195 18.65 -0.14 -19.95
N ASP A 196 19.07 1.11 -20.08
CA ASP A 196 18.19 2.26 -19.88
C ASP A 196 17.69 2.80 -21.24
N PRO A 197 16.40 2.61 -21.59
CA PRO A 197 15.84 3.13 -22.84
C PRO A 197 15.85 4.66 -22.94
N ALA A 198 15.77 5.38 -21.81
CA ALA A 198 15.78 6.85 -21.80
C ALA A 198 17.18 7.43 -22.06
N LEU A 199 18.24 6.68 -21.70
CA LEU A 199 19.63 7.05 -21.95
C LEU A 199 20.23 6.35 -23.18
N ASN A 200 19.49 5.40 -23.76
CA ASN A 200 19.90 4.54 -24.87
C ASN A 200 21.27 3.88 -24.68
N ARG A 201 21.58 3.45 -23.44
CA ARG A 201 22.86 2.81 -23.10
C ARG A 201 22.69 1.79 -21.98
N ARG A 202 23.64 0.85 -21.90
CA ARG A 202 23.76 -0.05 -20.76
C ARG A 202 24.36 0.70 -19.57
N VAL A 203 23.70 0.59 -18.42
CA VAL A 203 24.11 1.20 -17.17
C VAL A 203 24.61 0.09 -16.24
N ASP A 204 25.93 0.00 -16.10
CA ASP A 204 26.59 -0.83 -15.09
C ASP A 204 26.67 -0.05 -13.78
N TYR A 205 26.14 -0.60 -12.69
CA TYR A 205 26.12 0.06 -11.39
C TYR A 205 26.71 -0.83 -10.30
N ARG A 206 27.37 -0.18 -9.35
CA ARG A 206 27.90 -0.82 -8.15
C ARG A 206 27.10 -0.36 -6.95
N ILE A 207 26.97 -1.28 -5.99
CA ILE A 207 26.23 -1.07 -4.75
C ILE A 207 27.26 -0.81 -3.66
N THR A 208 27.02 0.22 -2.86
CA THR A 208 27.83 0.53 -1.69
C THR A 208 26.94 0.56 -0.45
N GLY A 209 27.52 0.87 0.71
CA GLY A 209 26.75 1.17 1.92
C GLY A 209 25.79 0.06 2.38
N VAL A 210 26.11 -1.21 2.12
CA VAL A 210 25.19 -2.34 2.38
C VAL A 210 24.76 -2.44 3.85
N PRO A 211 25.66 -2.29 4.85
CA PRO A 211 25.24 -2.27 6.26
C PRO A 211 24.30 -1.11 6.59
N GLN A 212 24.57 0.09 6.07
CA GLN A 212 23.70 1.25 6.28
C GLN A 212 22.32 1.04 5.63
N GLY A 213 22.31 0.53 4.39
CA GLY A 213 21.08 0.18 3.67
C GLY A 213 20.27 -0.90 4.39
N PHE A 214 20.92 -1.94 4.90
CA PHE A 214 20.27 -3.00 5.68
C PHE A 214 19.67 -2.46 6.99
N GLY A 215 20.42 -1.63 7.73
CA GLY A 215 19.92 -0.98 8.94
C GLY A 215 18.73 -0.07 8.67
N MET A 216 18.78 0.74 7.61
CA MET A 216 17.66 1.60 7.22
C MET A 216 16.45 0.78 6.75
N MET A 217 16.66 -0.35 6.08
CA MET A 217 15.60 -1.27 5.69
C MET A 217 14.92 -1.92 6.89
N TRP A 218 15.68 -2.24 7.94
CA TRP A 218 15.12 -2.67 9.21
C TRP A 218 14.26 -1.58 9.85
N ILE A 219 14.75 -0.33 9.91
CA ILE A 219 13.98 0.83 10.41
C ILE A 219 12.71 1.04 9.59
N ALA A 220 12.82 0.98 8.26
CA ALA A 220 11.68 1.05 7.36
C ALA A 220 10.66 -0.06 7.64
N GLY A 221 11.14 -1.27 7.94
CA GLY A 221 10.33 -2.39 8.44
C GLY A 221 9.59 -2.03 9.73
N VAL A 222 10.30 -1.55 10.76
CA VAL A 222 9.72 -1.12 12.04
C VAL A 222 8.60 -0.12 11.82
N ILE A 223 8.86 0.92 11.04
CA ILE A 223 7.86 1.93 10.69
C ILE A 223 6.67 1.31 9.95
N SER A 224 6.92 0.39 9.02
CA SER A 224 5.87 -0.34 8.31
C SER A 224 4.99 -1.16 9.25
N GLY A 225 5.59 -1.86 10.21
CA GLY A 225 4.88 -2.69 11.19
C GLY A 225 4.07 -1.87 12.18
N LEU A 226 4.58 -0.69 12.57
CA LEU A 226 3.87 0.25 13.42
C LEU A 226 2.63 0.84 12.74
N LEU A 227 2.75 1.22 11.47
CA LEU A 227 1.71 1.98 10.75
C LEU A 227 0.75 1.11 9.95
N GLY A 228 1.18 -0.07 9.51
CA GLY A 228 0.47 -0.86 8.51
C GLY A 228 0.42 -0.24 7.10
N ILE A 229 0.97 0.98 6.92
CA ILE A 229 1.05 1.69 5.64
C ILE A 229 2.44 1.38 5.07
N GLY A 230 2.49 0.54 4.02
CA GLY A 230 3.72 -0.06 3.48
C GLY A 230 4.90 0.92 3.32
N SER A 231 6.10 0.50 3.74
CA SER A 231 7.33 1.31 3.79
C SER A 231 8.03 1.59 2.45
N GLY A 232 7.30 1.50 1.34
CA GLY A 232 7.87 1.58 -0.01
C GLY A 232 8.69 2.84 -0.26
N VAL A 233 8.25 3.97 0.29
CA VAL A 233 8.97 5.24 0.21
C VAL A 233 10.39 5.09 0.75
N PHE A 234 10.50 4.53 1.96
CA PHE A 234 11.76 4.38 2.67
C PHE A 234 12.67 3.36 2.00
N LYS A 235 12.08 2.28 1.43
CA LYS A 235 12.84 1.27 0.68
C LYS A 235 13.56 1.91 -0.51
N VAL A 236 12.87 2.74 -1.30
CA VAL A 236 13.46 3.43 -2.45
C VAL A 236 14.58 4.38 -2.01
N ILE A 237 14.35 5.18 -0.97
CA ILE A 237 15.34 6.16 -0.49
C ILE A 237 16.56 5.47 0.09
N ALA A 238 16.41 4.40 0.86
CA ALA A 238 17.53 3.64 1.40
C ALA A 238 18.42 3.11 0.27
N MET A 239 17.83 2.60 -0.80
CA MET A 239 18.59 2.11 -1.96
C MET A 239 19.24 3.26 -2.76
N ASP A 240 18.49 4.33 -3.04
CA ASP A 240 18.99 5.47 -3.83
C ASP A 240 20.07 6.27 -3.09
N SER A 241 19.80 6.72 -1.86
CA SER A 241 20.67 7.64 -1.14
C SER A 241 21.82 6.95 -0.38
N MET A 242 21.55 5.84 0.31
CA MET A 242 22.56 5.18 1.15
C MET A 242 23.36 4.13 0.37
N MET A 243 22.69 3.37 -0.50
CA MET A 243 23.34 2.30 -1.28
C MET A 243 23.82 2.76 -2.65
N ARG A 244 23.48 4.00 -3.03
CA ARG A 244 23.80 4.64 -4.33
C ARG A 244 23.37 3.76 -5.52
N ALA A 245 22.23 3.07 -5.37
CA ALA A 245 21.60 2.34 -6.46
C ALA A 245 20.87 3.35 -7.37
N PRO A 246 20.90 3.18 -8.71
CA PRO A 246 20.15 4.06 -9.61
C PRO A 246 18.66 4.07 -9.25
N ILE A 247 18.01 5.24 -9.29
CA ILE A 247 16.61 5.40 -8.85
C ILE A 247 15.65 4.42 -9.54
N LYS A 248 15.85 4.11 -10.83
CA LYS A 248 15.07 3.09 -11.55
C LYS A 248 15.20 1.71 -10.92
N VAL A 249 16.42 1.29 -10.56
CA VAL A 249 16.65 0.00 -9.88
C VAL A 249 16.01 0.03 -8.49
N SER A 250 16.15 1.13 -7.75
CA SER A 250 15.59 1.29 -6.41
C SER A 250 14.05 1.19 -6.41
N THR A 251 13.39 1.94 -7.28
CA THR A 251 11.94 1.93 -7.47
C THR A 251 11.41 0.57 -7.88
N THR A 252 12.03 -0.07 -8.88
CA THR A 252 11.59 -1.37 -9.40
C THR A 252 11.81 -2.51 -8.40
N THR A 253 12.95 -2.49 -7.70
CA THR A 253 13.26 -3.43 -6.61
C THR A 253 12.32 -3.27 -5.42
N SER A 254 12.00 -2.03 -5.05
CA SER A 254 11.03 -1.73 -3.99
C SER A 254 9.62 -2.22 -4.34
N ASN A 255 9.15 -1.98 -5.58
CA ASN A 255 7.83 -2.48 -6.01
C ASN A 255 7.72 -4.00 -5.89
N PHE A 256 8.77 -4.73 -6.26
CA PHE A 256 8.81 -6.19 -6.10
C PHE A 256 8.72 -6.59 -4.62
N MET A 257 9.58 -6.00 -3.78
CA MET A 257 9.61 -6.21 -2.33
C MET A 257 8.22 -6.00 -1.71
N ILE A 258 7.59 -4.85 -1.97
CA ILE A 258 6.29 -4.50 -1.41
C ILE A 258 5.21 -5.53 -1.76
N GLY A 259 5.22 -6.10 -2.97
CA GLY A 259 4.27 -7.14 -3.36
C GLY A 259 4.41 -8.42 -2.53
N VAL A 260 5.64 -8.83 -2.23
CA VAL A 260 5.90 -10.01 -1.38
C VAL A 260 5.35 -9.77 0.03
N THR A 261 5.63 -8.62 0.63
CA THR A 261 5.04 -8.26 1.94
C THR A 261 3.51 -8.16 1.91
N ALA A 262 2.95 -7.57 0.85
CA ALA A 262 1.51 -7.39 0.73
C ALA A 262 0.79 -8.73 0.52
N ALA A 263 1.38 -9.66 -0.22
CA ALA A 263 0.86 -11.03 -0.36
C ALA A 263 0.78 -11.75 0.99
N ALA A 264 1.81 -11.60 1.84
CA ALA A 264 1.78 -12.16 3.19
C ALA A 264 0.66 -11.53 4.04
N SER A 265 0.47 -10.21 3.98
CA SER A 265 -0.59 -9.52 4.73
C SER A 265 -1.99 -9.83 4.19
N ALA A 266 -2.16 -9.97 2.87
CA ALA A 266 -3.45 -10.21 2.23
C ALA A 266 -4.18 -11.43 2.78
N GLY A 267 -3.44 -12.51 3.10
CA GLY A 267 -4.02 -13.69 3.74
C GLY A 267 -4.75 -13.36 5.05
N ILE A 268 -4.18 -12.47 5.87
CA ILE A 268 -4.78 -12.06 7.15
C ILE A 268 -6.08 -11.26 6.92
N TYR A 269 -6.07 -10.30 6.00
CA TYR A 269 -7.25 -9.47 5.72
C TYR A 269 -8.36 -10.25 5.00
N PHE A 270 -7.98 -11.23 4.17
CA PHE A 270 -8.92 -12.13 3.54
C PHE A 270 -9.65 -12.99 4.58
N LEU A 271 -8.90 -13.56 5.54
CA LEU A 271 -9.47 -14.37 6.62
C LEU A 271 -10.39 -13.57 7.57
N ARG A 272 -10.13 -12.27 7.73
CA ARG A 272 -10.99 -11.36 8.52
C ARG A 272 -12.26 -10.90 7.78
N GLY A 273 -12.36 -11.14 6.48
CA GLY A 273 -13.47 -10.64 5.67
C GLY A 273 -13.40 -9.15 5.34
N ASP A 274 -12.23 -8.51 5.53
CA ASP A 274 -12.03 -7.08 5.27
C ASP A 274 -11.91 -6.75 3.77
N ILE A 275 -11.72 -7.77 2.92
CA ILE A 275 -11.59 -7.63 1.47
C ILE A 275 -12.96 -7.85 0.82
N HIS A 276 -13.66 -6.75 0.53
CA HIS A 276 -14.94 -6.81 -0.15
C HIS A 276 -14.74 -6.91 -1.68
N PRO A 277 -15.17 -8.01 -2.35
CA PRO A 277 -14.90 -8.22 -3.77
C PRO A 277 -15.40 -7.10 -4.69
N PHE A 278 -16.53 -6.47 -4.34
CA PHE A 278 -17.10 -5.38 -5.13
C PHE A 278 -16.25 -4.10 -5.11
N ILE A 279 -15.42 -3.88 -4.09
CA ILE A 279 -14.48 -2.74 -4.05
C ILE A 279 -13.13 -3.19 -4.61
N ALA A 280 -12.68 -4.39 -4.23
CA ALA A 280 -11.38 -4.93 -4.61
C ALA A 280 -11.26 -5.15 -6.13
N ALA A 281 -12.31 -5.63 -6.81
CA ALA A 281 -12.29 -5.92 -8.24
C ALA A 281 -12.03 -4.67 -9.12
N PRO A 282 -12.82 -3.58 -9.03
CA PRO A 282 -12.56 -2.37 -9.84
C PRO A 282 -11.21 -1.73 -9.48
N VAL A 283 -10.81 -1.79 -8.21
CA VAL A 283 -9.49 -1.30 -7.77
C VAL A 283 -8.37 -2.10 -8.40
N ALA A 284 -8.43 -3.43 -8.35
CA ALA A 284 -7.43 -4.31 -8.95
C ALA A 284 -7.29 -4.09 -10.46
N LEU A 285 -8.42 -4.03 -11.18
CA LEU A 285 -8.43 -3.81 -12.63
C LEU A 285 -7.89 -2.44 -13.01
N GLY A 286 -8.32 -1.39 -12.32
CA GLY A 286 -7.82 -0.03 -12.55
C GLY A 286 -6.32 0.07 -12.28
N ILE A 287 -5.87 -0.49 -11.16
CA ILE A 287 -4.44 -0.53 -10.80
C ILE A 287 -3.62 -1.26 -11.86
N LEU A 288 -4.05 -2.44 -12.33
CA LEU A 288 -3.32 -3.20 -13.34
C LEU A 288 -3.15 -2.38 -14.62
N LEU A 289 -4.23 -1.75 -15.08
CA LEU A 289 -4.18 -0.87 -16.26
C LEU A 289 -3.26 0.32 -16.04
N GLY A 290 -3.39 1.01 -14.90
CA GLY A 290 -2.51 2.11 -14.51
C GLY A 290 -1.04 1.68 -14.40
N THR A 291 -0.79 0.50 -13.86
CA THR A 291 0.56 -0.06 -13.71
C THR A 291 1.22 -0.30 -15.06
N VAL A 292 0.48 -0.79 -16.06
CA VAL A 292 1.03 -0.94 -17.43
C VAL A 292 1.44 0.41 -18.01
N VAL A 293 0.68 1.47 -17.75
CA VAL A 293 1.05 2.84 -18.18
C VAL A 293 2.26 3.33 -17.38
N GLY A 294 2.23 3.17 -16.06
CA GLY A 294 3.29 3.60 -15.15
C GLY A 294 4.63 2.92 -15.42
N THR A 295 4.64 1.62 -15.73
CA THR A 295 5.86 0.89 -16.06
C THR A 295 6.50 1.37 -17.34
N ARG A 296 5.69 1.58 -18.39
CA ARG A 296 6.18 2.15 -19.65
C ARG A 296 6.68 3.58 -19.49
N LEU A 297 6.01 4.37 -18.65
CA LEU A 297 6.42 5.74 -18.36
C LEU A 297 7.74 5.77 -17.58
N LEU A 298 7.94 4.89 -16.59
CA LEU A 298 9.19 4.80 -15.82
C LEU A 298 10.41 4.59 -16.73
N LEU A 299 10.26 3.72 -17.74
CA LEU A 299 11.33 3.40 -18.69
C LEU A 299 11.75 4.60 -19.55
N ARG A 300 10.81 5.51 -19.83
CA ARG A 300 11.04 6.70 -20.68
C ARG A 300 11.51 7.92 -19.89
N LEU A 301 11.24 7.97 -18.59
CA LEU A 301 11.65 9.10 -17.75
C LEU A 301 13.14 9.01 -17.39
N ARG A 302 13.78 10.18 -17.26
CA ARG A 302 15.10 10.31 -16.64
C ARG A 302 15.00 10.19 -15.13
N GLY A 303 16.10 9.81 -14.48
CA GLY A 303 16.17 9.64 -13.03
C GLY A 303 15.79 10.91 -12.27
N ALA A 304 16.24 12.08 -12.75
CA ALA A 304 15.86 13.38 -12.20
C ALA A 304 14.34 13.62 -12.20
N ALA A 305 13.64 13.29 -13.29
CA ALA A 305 12.19 13.45 -13.38
C ALA A 305 11.46 12.50 -12.40
N ILE A 306 11.90 11.25 -12.29
CA ILE A 306 11.36 10.28 -11.33
C ILE A 306 11.54 10.81 -9.90
N ARG A 307 12.72 11.36 -9.59
CA ARG A 307 13.04 11.92 -8.28
C ARG A 307 12.13 13.10 -7.93
N TRP A 308 11.90 14.01 -8.87
CA TRP A 308 11.00 15.16 -8.67
C TRP A 308 9.55 14.73 -8.43
N ILE A 309 9.02 13.79 -9.22
CA ILE A 309 7.66 13.26 -9.01
C ILE A 309 7.55 12.63 -7.62
N PHE A 310 8.54 11.83 -7.23
CA PHE A 310 8.57 11.19 -5.93
C PHE A 310 8.64 12.23 -4.79
N LEU A 311 9.48 13.25 -4.91
CA LEU A 311 9.60 14.34 -3.93
C LEU A 311 8.26 15.07 -3.71
N VAL A 312 7.57 15.44 -4.80
CA VAL A 312 6.27 16.10 -4.72
C VAL A 312 5.27 15.23 -3.95
N VAL A 313 5.21 13.94 -4.28
CA VAL A 313 4.30 13.00 -3.60
C VAL A 313 4.65 12.87 -2.11
N LEU A 314 5.94 12.81 -1.74
CA LEU A 314 6.34 12.75 -0.33
C LEU A 314 5.92 13.99 0.44
N ILE A 315 6.12 15.19 -0.13
CA ILE A 315 5.78 16.44 0.54
C ILE A 315 4.27 16.49 0.80
N VAL A 316 3.45 16.13 -0.19
CA VAL A 316 1.99 16.08 -0.03
C VAL A 316 1.57 15.12 1.08
N ILE A 317 2.11 13.88 1.08
CA ILE A 317 1.78 12.89 2.12
C ILE A 317 2.27 13.34 3.50
N ALA A 318 3.48 13.90 3.59
CA ALA A 318 4.05 14.39 4.83
C ALA A 318 3.19 15.52 5.43
N MET A 319 2.81 16.51 4.61
CA MET A 319 1.93 17.61 5.04
C MET A 319 0.57 17.08 5.52
N GLN A 320 -0.04 16.16 4.76
CA GLN A 320 -1.32 15.56 5.13
C GLN A 320 -1.25 14.82 6.48
N MET A 321 -0.16 14.09 6.74
CA MET A 321 0.00 13.31 7.97
C MET A 321 0.28 14.21 9.19
N ILE A 322 1.09 15.26 9.01
CA ILE A 322 1.35 16.24 10.07
C ILE A 322 0.05 16.97 10.43
N TRP A 323 -0.72 17.40 9.44
CA TRP A 323 -2.00 18.09 9.64
C TRP A 323 -2.97 17.24 10.47
N ARG A 324 -3.21 15.99 10.06
CA ARG A 324 -4.08 15.04 10.80
C ARG A 324 -3.57 14.74 12.21
N GLY A 325 -2.25 14.66 12.40
CA GLY A 325 -1.65 14.44 13.71
C GLY A 325 -1.88 15.60 14.69
N ILE A 326 -1.88 16.84 14.18
CA ILE A 326 -2.09 18.05 14.99
C ILE A 326 -3.58 18.21 15.35
N GLU A 327 -4.47 18.08 14.37
CA GLU A 327 -5.94 18.22 14.55
C GLU A 327 -6.53 17.17 15.51
N GLY A 328 -5.82 16.08 15.80
CA GLY A 328 -6.31 15.04 16.71
C GLY A 328 -7.44 14.20 16.13
N SER A 329 -7.61 14.21 14.82
CA SER A 329 -8.64 13.46 14.10
C SER A 329 -8.32 11.96 13.99
N VAL A 330 -7.19 11.51 14.54
CA VAL A 330 -6.81 10.09 14.64
C VAL A 330 -7.27 9.61 16.02
N ARG A 331 -8.54 9.21 16.12
CA ARG A 331 -9.06 8.41 17.23
C ARG A 331 -8.96 6.93 16.88
#